data_AF-A0A9Q1BN34-F1
#
_entry.id   AF-A0A9Q1BN34-F1
#
_cell.length_a   1.000
_cell.length_b   1.000
_cell.length_c   1.000
_cell.angle_alpha   90.00
_cell.angle_beta   90.00
_cell.angle_gamma   90.00
#
_symmetry.space_group_name_H-M   'P 1'
#
loop_
_entity.id
_entity.type
_entity.pdbx_description
1 polymer ?
#
loop_
_entity_poly.entity_id
_entity_poly.type
_entity_poly.pdbx_seq_one_letter_code
_entity_poly.pdbx_strand_id
1 'polypeptide(L)'
;MIGGNVYDEGFHSTKLPSRELFIRWLQLTAFLPSMQYSISPWQYDEDVVDIALRWTSFHENVITPILLRIIREEIVTEGKPLNRPVWWIAPEDPIALVIDSEFLVGDEMLVAPIVTEGALSRDVYLPEGAWYDHLHGETVQGGQWLYDVGVPLDETLYYTRQ
;
A
#
# COMPACT_ATOMS: atom_id res chain seq x y z
N MET A 1 -1.08 -12.05 1.44
CA MET A 1 -2.12 -12.89 2.08
C MET A 1 -3.10 -11.96 2.77
N ILE A 2 -4.33 -11.87 2.28
CA ILE A 2 -5.40 -10.97 2.79
C ILE A 2 -6.33 -11.80 3.67
N GLY A 3 -6.56 -11.36 4.91
CA GLY A 3 -7.26 -12.12 5.95
C GLY A 3 -6.36 -13.11 6.72
N GLY A 4 -5.18 -13.42 6.19
CA GLY A 4 -4.12 -14.15 6.89
C GLY A 4 -4.47 -15.59 7.31
N ASN A 5 -3.80 -16.06 8.35
CA ASN A 5 -3.98 -17.40 8.91
C ASN A 5 -5.07 -17.38 10.00
N VAL A 6 -6.31 -17.69 9.63
CA VAL A 6 -7.45 -17.74 10.56
C VAL A 6 -7.35 -18.99 11.45
N TYR A 7 -6.74 -18.86 12.63
CA TYR A 7 -6.44 -19.99 13.52
C TYR A 7 -7.09 -19.93 14.91
N ASP A 8 -7.68 -18.80 15.33
CA ASP A 8 -8.08 -18.55 16.73
C ASP A 8 -9.10 -19.55 17.33
N GLU A 9 -9.91 -20.21 16.49
CA GLU A 9 -10.89 -21.22 16.94
C GLU A 9 -10.77 -22.56 16.16
N GLY A 10 -9.62 -22.79 15.53
CA GLY A 10 -9.31 -24.04 14.81
C GLY A 10 -10.04 -24.23 13.47
N PHE A 11 -9.92 -25.42 12.88
CA PHE A 11 -10.35 -25.77 11.51
C PHE A 11 -11.86 -25.59 11.19
N HIS A 12 -12.70 -25.22 12.16
CA HIS A 12 -14.16 -25.22 12.02
C HIS A 12 -14.85 -23.92 12.44
N SER A 13 -14.12 -22.89 12.85
CA SER A 13 -14.67 -21.55 13.12
C SER A 13 -13.77 -20.48 12.51
N THR A 14 -14.32 -19.73 11.55
CA THR A 14 -13.64 -18.63 10.88
C THR A 14 -14.21 -17.30 11.36
N LYS A 15 -13.74 -16.85 12.53
CA LYS A 15 -13.94 -15.46 12.94
C LYS A 15 -13.25 -14.55 11.91
N LEU A 16 -14.05 -13.84 11.11
CA LEU A 16 -13.54 -12.87 10.16
C LEU A 16 -12.90 -11.67 10.90
N PRO A 17 -11.85 -11.04 10.36
CA PRO A 17 -11.42 -9.72 10.80
C PRO A 17 -12.52 -8.67 10.57
N SER A 18 -12.36 -7.47 11.14
CA SER A 18 -13.30 -6.38 10.85
C SER A 18 -13.31 -6.05 9.35
N ARG A 19 -14.45 -5.59 8.85
CA ARG A 19 -14.62 -5.15 7.45
C ARG A 19 -13.57 -4.12 7.04
N GLU A 20 -13.28 -3.18 7.95
CA GLU A 20 -12.21 -2.19 7.79
C GLU A 20 -10.84 -2.86 7.64
N LEU A 21 -10.45 -3.74 8.58
CA LEU A 21 -9.17 -4.43 8.53
C LEU A 21 -9.02 -5.27 7.25
N PHE A 22 -10.07 -5.92 6.77
CA PHE A 22 -10.03 -6.64 5.49
C PHE A 22 -9.76 -5.69 4.30
N ILE A 23 -10.45 -4.55 4.24
CA ILE A 23 -10.29 -3.55 3.16
C ILE A 23 -8.91 -2.88 3.21
N ARG A 24 -8.45 -2.41 4.39
CA ARG A 24 -7.13 -1.78 4.55
C ARG A 24 -5.99 -2.77 4.26
N TRP A 25 -6.15 -4.05 4.61
CA TRP A 25 -5.16 -5.09 4.31
C TRP A 25 -5.13 -5.47 2.82
N LEU A 26 -6.30 -5.50 2.16
CA LEU A 26 -6.42 -5.61 0.70
C LEU A 26 -5.67 -4.47 -0.01
N GLN A 27 -5.95 -3.22 0.37
CA GLN A 27 -5.31 -2.02 -0.16
C GLN A 27 -3.78 -2.09 -0.04
N LEU A 28 -3.26 -2.32 1.17
CA LEU A 28 -1.82 -2.47 1.42
C LEU A 28 -1.23 -3.60 0.56
N THR A 29 -1.91 -4.75 0.48
CA THR A 29 -1.43 -5.92 -0.29
C THR A 29 -1.37 -5.63 -1.80
N ALA A 30 -2.17 -4.72 -2.34
CA ALA A 30 -2.15 -4.37 -3.76
C ALA A 30 -0.80 -3.79 -4.23
N PHE A 31 0.00 -3.22 -3.32
CA PHE A 31 1.33 -2.66 -3.60
C PHE A 31 2.50 -3.61 -3.25
N LEU A 32 2.20 -4.81 -2.71
CA LEU A 32 3.20 -5.83 -2.36
C LEU A 32 3.48 -6.78 -3.54
N PRO A 33 4.53 -7.63 -3.49
CA PRO A 33 4.96 -8.43 -4.64
C PRO A 33 4.00 -9.55 -5.06
N SER A 34 2.95 -9.81 -4.28
CA SER A 34 1.96 -10.85 -4.55
C SER A 34 0.67 -10.61 -3.76
N MET A 35 -0.43 -10.43 -4.49
CA MET A 35 -1.77 -10.55 -3.93
C MET A 35 -2.21 -12.01 -3.83
N GLN A 36 -2.71 -12.40 -2.66
CA GLN A 36 -3.32 -13.70 -2.39
C GLN A 36 -4.40 -13.51 -1.33
N TYR A 37 -5.60 -14.04 -1.58
CA TYR A 37 -6.70 -14.06 -0.63
C TYR A 37 -6.63 -15.33 0.22
N SER A 38 -6.72 -15.17 1.54
CA SER A 38 -6.86 -16.26 2.51
C SER A 38 -8.30 -16.33 3.06
N ILE A 39 -8.98 -15.19 3.07
CA ILE A 39 -10.44 -15.02 3.23
C ILE A 39 -10.98 -14.44 1.92
N SER A 40 -12.13 -14.93 1.45
CA SER A 40 -12.75 -14.46 0.21
C SER A 40 -13.63 -13.21 0.44
N PRO A 41 -13.62 -12.21 -0.48
CA PRO A 41 -14.43 -10.99 -0.35
C PRO A 41 -15.94 -11.24 -0.17
N TRP A 42 -16.48 -12.26 -0.85
CA TRP A 42 -17.89 -12.65 -0.76
C TRP A 42 -18.30 -13.31 0.57
N GLN A 43 -17.42 -13.32 1.58
CA GLN A 43 -17.76 -13.66 2.96
C GLN A 43 -18.23 -12.44 3.78
N TYR A 44 -18.19 -11.23 3.19
CA TYR A 44 -18.67 -9.98 3.82
C TYR A 44 -19.96 -9.48 3.15
N ASP A 45 -19.84 -8.54 2.21
CA ASP A 45 -20.94 -7.83 1.55
C ASP A 45 -20.56 -7.44 0.11
N GLU A 46 -21.53 -6.94 -0.68
CA GLU A 46 -21.34 -6.63 -2.10
C GLU A 46 -20.32 -5.48 -2.33
N ASP A 47 -20.33 -4.42 -1.51
CA ASP A 47 -19.30 -3.36 -1.57
C ASP A 47 -17.87 -3.94 -1.41
N VAL A 48 -17.67 -4.88 -0.48
CA VAL A 48 -16.36 -5.51 -0.25
C VAL A 48 -15.93 -6.34 -1.46
N VAL A 49 -16.87 -6.93 -2.20
CA VAL A 49 -16.58 -7.61 -3.47
C VAL A 49 -16.17 -6.59 -4.54
N ASP A 50 -16.87 -5.47 -4.69
CA ASP A 50 -16.53 -4.44 -5.68
C ASP A 50 -15.19 -3.75 -5.38
N ILE A 51 -14.92 -3.44 -4.10
CA ILE A 51 -13.63 -2.91 -3.63
C ILE A 51 -12.51 -3.92 -3.91
N ALA A 52 -12.74 -5.22 -3.67
CA ALA A 52 -11.79 -6.28 -3.98
C ALA A 52 -11.52 -6.42 -5.49
N LEU A 53 -12.56 -6.36 -6.33
CA LEU A 53 -12.41 -6.39 -7.79
C LEU A 53 -11.59 -5.18 -8.28
N ARG A 54 -11.84 -3.98 -7.75
CA ARG A 54 -11.05 -2.77 -8.08
C ARG A 54 -9.58 -2.95 -7.70
N TRP A 55 -9.28 -3.32 -6.46
CA TRP A 55 -7.89 -3.41 -5.98
C TRP A 55 -7.11 -4.60 -6.55
N THR A 56 -7.77 -5.72 -6.86
CA THR A 56 -7.15 -6.81 -7.64
C THR A 56 -6.87 -6.39 -9.08
N SER A 57 -7.80 -5.68 -9.74
CA SER A 57 -7.58 -5.17 -11.10
C SER A 57 -6.43 -4.13 -11.15
N PHE A 58 -6.35 -3.24 -10.15
CA PHE A 58 -5.23 -2.31 -9.99
C PHE A 58 -3.88 -3.05 -9.78
N HIS A 59 -3.85 -4.08 -8.92
CA HIS A 59 -2.65 -4.89 -8.72
C HIS A 59 -2.20 -5.61 -10.00
N GLU A 60 -3.14 -6.15 -10.79
CA GLU A 60 -2.87 -6.82 -12.06
C GLU A 60 -2.39 -5.85 -13.16
N ASN A 61 -3.05 -4.70 -13.31
CA ASN A 61 -2.89 -3.84 -14.49
C ASN A 61 -1.95 -2.64 -14.28
N VAL A 62 -1.66 -2.25 -13.02
CA VAL A 62 -0.75 -1.14 -12.69
C VAL A 62 0.50 -1.66 -11.98
N ILE A 63 0.34 -2.33 -10.83
CA ILE A 63 1.47 -2.70 -9.98
C ILE A 63 2.28 -3.86 -10.56
N THR A 64 1.64 -4.92 -11.04
CA THR A 64 2.35 -6.10 -11.59
C THR A 64 3.29 -5.73 -12.77
N PRO A 65 2.90 -4.89 -13.75
CA PRO A 65 3.83 -4.36 -14.75
C PRO A 65 5.04 -3.62 -14.19
N ILE A 66 4.86 -2.79 -13.15
CA ILE A 66 5.94 -2.05 -12.47
C ILE A 66 6.88 -3.03 -11.76
N LEU A 67 6.36 -3.96 -10.96
CA LEU A 67 7.14 -4.99 -10.28
C LEU A 67 7.94 -5.85 -11.27
N LEU A 68 7.32 -6.30 -12.36
CA LEU A 68 7.98 -7.07 -13.42
C LEU A 68 9.05 -6.26 -14.16
N ARG A 69 8.91 -4.93 -14.25
CA ARG A 69 9.95 -4.05 -14.80
C ARG A 69 11.15 -3.98 -13.83
N ILE A 70 10.93 -3.63 -12.57
CA ILE A 70 11.96 -3.58 -11.51
C ILE A 70 12.71 -4.93 -11.39
N ILE A 71 11.99 -6.07 -11.47
CA ILE A 71 12.61 -7.40 -11.48
C ILE A 71 13.67 -7.55 -12.58
N ARG A 72 13.36 -7.09 -13.81
CA ARG A 72 14.23 -7.24 -14.98
C ARG A 72 15.36 -6.22 -15.01
N GLU A 73 15.11 -5.00 -14.53
CA GLU A 73 16.04 -3.88 -14.61
C GLU A 73 17.02 -3.84 -13.42
N GLU A 74 16.57 -4.25 -12.23
CA GLU A 74 17.27 -3.97 -10.96
C GLU A 74 17.53 -5.20 -10.08
N ILE A 75 16.61 -6.17 -10.00
CA ILE A 75 16.79 -7.34 -9.10
C ILE A 75 17.81 -8.32 -9.67
N VAL A 76 17.67 -8.67 -10.95
CA VAL A 76 18.56 -9.62 -11.63
C VAL A 76 19.98 -9.09 -11.78
N THR A 77 20.16 -7.77 -11.72
CA THR A 77 21.40 -7.03 -11.94
C THR A 77 22.08 -6.59 -10.63
N GLU A 78 21.32 -6.01 -9.70
CA GLU A 78 21.84 -5.33 -8.50
C GLU A 78 21.26 -5.87 -7.18
N GLY A 79 20.21 -6.70 -7.23
CA GLY A 79 19.57 -7.30 -6.04
C GLY A 79 18.72 -6.33 -5.21
N LYS A 80 18.36 -5.15 -5.74
CA LYS A 80 17.55 -4.13 -5.04
C LYS A 80 16.16 -4.66 -4.64
N PRO A 81 15.63 -4.37 -3.44
CA PRO A 81 14.28 -4.79 -3.08
C PRO A 81 13.18 -4.20 -3.98
N LEU A 82 12.07 -4.94 -4.14
CA LEU A 82 10.84 -4.47 -4.79
C LEU A 82 10.17 -3.37 -3.96
N ASN A 83 9.84 -3.71 -2.71
CA ASN A 83 9.32 -2.78 -1.73
C ASN A 83 10.48 -2.28 -0.86
N ARG A 84 10.56 -0.97 -0.66
CA ARG A 84 11.72 -0.33 -0.03
C ARG A 84 11.30 0.64 1.09
N PRO A 85 12.11 0.83 2.14
CA PRO A 85 11.86 1.88 3.12
C PRO A 85 12.11 3.26 2.50
N VAL A 86 11.49 4.31 3.03
CA VAL A 86 11.55 5.67 2.46
C VAL A 86 12.98 6.22 2.39
N TRP A 87 13.84 5.90 3.36
CA TRP A 87 15.27 6.27 3.34
C TRP A 87 16.05 5.70 2.16
N TRP A 88 15.52 4.74 1.40
CA TRP A 88 16.22 4.19 0.23
C TRP A 88 16.53 5.26 -0.84
N ILE A 89 15.62 6.23 -1.03
CA ILE A 89 15.82 7.38 -1.93
C ILE A 89 16.26 8.67 -1.20
N ALA A 90 16.35 8.62 0.13
CA ALA A 90 16.70 9.74 1.00
C ALA A 90 17.55 9.25 2.21
N PRO A 91 18.77 8.72 1.99
CA PRO A 91 19.54 8.02 3.02
C PRO A 91 20.18 8.95 4.07
N GLU A 92 20.29 10.24 3.77
CA GLU A 92 20.82 11.28 4.68
C GLU A 92 19.71 12.02 5.44
N ASP A 93 18.44 11.71 5.15
CA ASP A 93 17.27 12.37 5.74
C ASP A 93 16.88 11.70 7.08
N PRO A 94 16.99 12.42 8.22
CA PRO A 94 16.70 11.86 9.54
C PRO A 94 15.21 11.55 9.77
N ILE A 95 14.30 12.09 8.96
CA ILE A 95 12.88 11.76 8.99
C ILE A 95 12.66 10.45 8.21
N ALA A 96 13.15 10.38 6.97
CA ALA A 96 13.01 9.18 6.13
C ALA A 96 13.62 7.92 6.78
N LEU A 97 14.67 8.08 7.60
CA LEU A 97 15.32 7.01 8.38
C LEU A 97 14.44 6.41 9.49
N VAL A 98 13.37 7.08 9.92
CA VAL A 98 12.47 6.60 10.99
C VAL A 98 11.04 6.31 10.53
N ILE A 99 10.73 6.42 9.22
CA ILE A 99 9.42 6.04 8.68
C ILE A 99 9.27 4.51 8.67
N ASP A 100 8.26 4.01 9.40
CA ASP A 100 7.93 2.60 9.56
C ASP A 100 6.58 2.19 8.95
N SER A 101 5.74 3.18 8.61
CA SER A 101 4.35 3.03 8.18
C SER A 101 4.11 3.40 6.70
N GLU A 102 5.18 3.61 5.94
CA GLU A 102 5.17 3.96 4.51
C GLU A 102 6.30 3.20 3.81
N PHE A 103 6.12 2.91 2.52
CA PHE A 103 7.13 2.22 1.73
C PHE A 103 7.08 2.65 0.26
N LEU A 104 8.18 2.43 -0.45
CA LEU A 104 8.29 2.64 -1.88
C LEU A 104 8.01 1.34 -2.64
N VAL A 105 7.51 1.46 -3.88
CA VAL A 105 7.57 0.41 -4.91
C VAL A 105 8.59 0.88 -5.94
N GLY A 106 9.75 0.21 -6.01
CA GLY A 106 10.92 0.76 -6.70
C GLY A 106 11.42 2.05 -6.05
N ASP A 107 11.86 3.02 -6.86
CA ASP A 107 12.23 4.39 -6.41
C ASP A 107 11.18 5.45 -6.83
N GLU A 108 10.11 5.04 -7.50
CA GLU A 108 9.20 5.93 -8.25
C GLU A 108 7.81 6.11 -7.63
N MET A 109 7.38 5.20 -6.76
CA MET A 109 6.06 5.24 -6.12
C MET A 109 6.19 5.12 -4.61
N LEU A 110 5.60 6.04 -3.85
CA LEU A 110 5.48 5.99 -2.38
C LEU A 110 4.05 5.59 -2.00
N VAL A 111 3.91 4.72 -1.00
CA VAL A 111 2.63 4.15 -0.55
C VAL A 111 2.50 4.37 0.96
N ALA A 112 1.41 5.03 1.36
CA ALA A 112 1.13 5.40 2.74
C ALA A 112 -0.23 4.80 3.19
N PRO A 113 -0.28 3.50 3.52
CA PRO A 113 -1.51 2.82 3.88
C PRO A 113 -2.06 3.32 5.23
N ILE A 114 -3.38 3.21 5.41
CA ILE A 114 -4.01 3.33 6.74
C ILE A 114 -3.76 2.04 7.52
N VAL A 115 -3.07 2.15 8.65
CA VAL A 115 -2.65 1.02 9.51
C VAL A 115 -3.19 1.11 10.95
N THR A 116 -4.12 2.03 11.20
CA THR A 116 -4.76 2.26 12.51
C THR A 116 -6.26 2.09 12.38
N GLU A 117 -6.87 1.31 13.28
CA GLU A 117 -8.32 1.04 13.29
C GLU A 117 -9.12 2.33 13.57
N GLY A 118 -10.17 2.56 12.78
CA GLY A 118 -11.03 3.74 12.83
C GLY A 118 -10.43 5.00 12.18
N ALA A 119 -9.26 4.93 11.55
CA ALA A 119 -8.60 6.09 10.96
C ALA A 119 -9.17 6.46 9.58
N LEU A 120 -9.63 7.71 9.47
CA LEU A 120 -10.15 8.32 8.24
C LEU A 120 -9.13 9.27 7.57
N SER A 121 -7.96 9.42 8.17
CA SER A 121 -6.84 10.25 7.70
C SER A 121 -5.51 9.70 8.25
N ARG A 122 -4.38 10.17 7.70
CA ARG A 122 -3.05 10.01 8.30
C ARG A 122 -2.12 11.16 7.94
N ASP A 123 -1.05 11.32 8.71
CA ASP A 123 0.10 12.10 8.29
C ASP A 123 0.94 11.28 7.28
N VAL A 124 1.56 11.95 6.31
CA VAL A 124 2.42 11.33 5.29
C VAL A 124 3.73 12.09 5.15
N TYR A 125 4.86 11.40 5.09
CA TYR A 125 6.14 12.04 4.77
C TYR A 125 6.52 11.87 3.29
N LEU A 126 6.68 12.99 2.58
CA LEU A 126 7.20 12.97 1.22
C LEU A 126 8.68 13.42 1.24
N PRO A 127 9.65 12.56 0.87
CA PRO A 127 11.06 12.96 0.75
C PRO A 127 11.28 13.85 -0.49
N GLU A 128 12.45 14.49 -0.62
CA GLU A 128 12.70 15.54 -1.63
C GLU A 128 12.38 15.12 -3.08
N GLY A 129 11.62 15.97 -3.78
CA GLY A 129 11.16 15.76 -5.15
C GLY A 129 9.77 16.33 -5.39
N ALA A 130 9.25 16.17 -6.61
CA ALA A 130 7.84 16.42 -6.91
C ALA A 130 7.08 15.07 -6.91
N TRP A 131 5.90 15.03 -6.31
CA TRP A 131 5.11 13.83 -6.10
C TRP A 131 3.66 14.07 -6.53
N TYR A 132 3.17 13.29 -7.48
CA TYR A 132 1.77 13.32 -7.90
C TYR A 132 0.93 12.43 -6.99
N ASP A 133 -0.02 13.03 -6.28
CA ASP A 133 -1.04 12.36 -5.45
C ASP A 133 -2.12 11.75 -6.35
N HIS A 134 -2.32 10.43 -6.27
CA HIS A 134 -3.32 9.73 -7.10
C HIS A 134 -4.75 9.78 -6.53
N LEU A 135 -4.93 10.12 -5.25
CA LEU A 135 -6.24 10.29 -4.62
C LEU A 135 -6.80 11.69 -4.87
N HIS A 136 -5.96 12.71 -4.72
CA HIS A 136 -6.36 14.12 -4.86
C HIS A 136 -6.10 14.71 -6.26
N GLY A 137 -5.21 14.09 -7.06
CA GLY A 137 -4.96 14.45 -8.45
C GLY A 137 -4.07 15.67 -8.65
N GLU A 138 -3.20 15.99 -7.69
CA GLU A 138 -2.31 17.15 -7.72
C GLU A 138 -0.83 16.80 -7.48
N THR A 139 0.08 17.65 -7.99
CA THR A 139 1.51 17.52 -7.71
C THR A 139 1.87 18.29 -6.43
N VAL A 140 2.23 17.54 -5.39
CA VAL A 140 2.74 18.05 -4.12
C VAL A 140 4.28 18.12 -4.15
N GLN A 141 4.88 19.06 -3.43
CA GLN A 141 6.33 19.10 -3.22
C GLN A 141 6.71 18.26 -2.00
N GLY A 142 7.78 17.48 -2.10
CA GLY A 142 8.37 16.74 -0.99
C GLY A 142 9.37 17.56 -0.17
N GLY A 143 10.12 16.87 0.68
CA GLY A 143 10.92 17.47 1.75
C GLY A 143 10.08 17.92 2.95
N GLN A 144 8.85 17.40 3.10
CA GLN A 144 7.90 17.84 4.13
C GLN A 144 6.88 16.76 4.51
N TRP A 145 6.28 16.97 5.68
CA TRP A 145 5.09 16.24 6.12
C TRP A 145 3.82 16.88 5.55
N LEU A 146 2.92 16.02 5.07
CA LEU A 146 1.51 16.35 4.86
C LEU A 146 0.74 15.86 6.09
N TYR A 147 -0.11 16.70 6.67
CA TYR A 147 -0.80 16.41 7.93
C TYR A 147 -2.29 16.18 7.70
N ASP A 148 -2.89 15.26 8.46
CA ASP A 148 -4.33 14.94 8.46
C ASP A 148 -4.90 14.66 7.05
N VAL A 149 -4.12 13.98 6.20
CA VAL A 149 -4.50 13.68 4.81
C VAL A 149 -5.64 12.67 4.81
N GLY A 150 -6.83 13.09 4.36
CA GLY A 150 -8.05 12.28 4.38
C GLY A 150 -8.01 11.08 3.42
N VAL A 151 -8.53 9.94 3.86
CA VAL A 151 -8.51 8.67 3.11
C VAL A 151 -9.85 7.94 3.25
N PRO A 152 -10.72 7.95 2.21
CA PRO A 152 -11.92 7.12 2.17
C PRO A 152 -11.64 5.65 2.50
N LEU A 153 -12.63 4.93 3.03
CA LEU A 153 -12.43 3.54 3.45
C LEU A 153 -12.00 2.64 2.27
N ASP A 154 -12.54 2.90 1.09
CA ASP A 154 -12.32 2.14 -0.14
C ASP A 154 -11.04 2.53 -0.91
N GLU A 155 -10.39 3.63 -0.54
CA GLU A 155 -9.16 4.16 -1.14
C GLU A 155 -7.91 4.05 -0.24
N THR A 156 -6.72 4.28 -0.78
CA THR A 156 -5.48 4.46 0.00
C THR A 156 -4.55 5.48 -0.65
N LEU A 157 -3.71 6.15 0.15
CA LEU A 157 -2.74 7.12 -0.35
C LEU A 157 -1.56 6.41 -1.02
N TYR A 158 -1.29 6.79 -2.27
CA TYR A 158 -0.05 6.52 -2.96
C TYR A 158 0.29 7.66 -3.93
N TYR A 159 1.59 7.87 -4.13
CA TYR A 159 2.13 9.01 -4.85
C TYR A 159 3.17 8.51 -5.86
N THR A 160 3.26 9.12 -7.04
CA THR A 160 4.34 8.83 -8.00
C THR A 160 5.22 10.04 -8.23
N ARG A 161 6.54 9.84 -8.20
CA ARG A 161 7.56 10.87 -8.42
C ARG A 161 7.49 11.40 -9.86
N GLN A 162 7.73 12.69 -10.04
CA GLN A 162 7.81 13.40 -11.34
C GLN A 162 9.24 13.84 -11.66
#